data_AF-A0A842XJT1-F1
#
_entry.id   AF-A0A842XJT1-F1
#
_cell.length_a   1.000
_cell.length_b   1.000
_cell.length_c   1.000
_cell.angle_alpha   90.00
_cell.angle_beta   90.00
_cell.angle_gamma   90.00
#
_symmetry.space_group_name_H-M   'P 1'
#
loop_
_entity.id
_entity.type
_entity.pdbx_description
1 polymer ?
#
loop_
_entity_poly.entity_id
_entity_poly.type
_entity_poly.pdbx_seq_one_letter_code
_entity_poly.pdbx_strand_id
1 'polypeptide(L)' 'MNLLRNKWTWVIAFSALFALSIDLWAWDWTEPSLFGLPYIIVYTVFLEIVLFGLFLLFSRYYWIEDKEVR' A
#
# COMPACT_ATOMS: atom_id res chain seq x y z
N MET A 1 15.55 -13.49 4.72
CA MET A 1 15.63 -12.42 3.70
C MET A 1 15.04 -12.79 2.31
N ASN A 2 14.66 -14.04 2.00
CA ASN A 2 14.16 -14.39 0.65
C ASN A 2 12.72 -13.92 0.31
N LEU A 3 11.94 -13.45 1.29
CA LEU A 3 10.53 -13.10 1.06
C LEU A 3 10.37 -11.81 0.23
N LEU A 4 11.15 -10.76 0.55
CA LEU A 4 11.11 -9.46 -0.15
C LEU A 4 11.74 -9.51 -1.55
N ARG A 5 12.44 -10.60 -1.87
CA ARG A 5 13.01 -10.86 -3.20
C ARG A 5 12.06 -11.62 -4.12
N ASN A 6 11.00 -12.21 -3.56
CA ASN A 6 10.03 -12.97 -4.32
C ASN A 6 9.01 -12.03 -4.99
N LYS A 7 8.89 -12.12 -6.33
CA LYS A 7 7.90 -11.37 -7.12
C LYS A 7 6.47 -11.53 -6.59
N TRP A 8 6.11 -12.71 -6.09
CA TRP A 8 4.76 -12.99 -5.61
C TRP A 8 4.42 -12.21 -4.35
N THR A 9 5.39 -11.92 -3.48
CA THR A 9 5.19 -11.10 -2.28
C THR A 9 4.68 -9.72 -2.68
N TRP A 10 5.29 -9.10 -3.69
CA TRP A 10 4.90 -7.78 -4.18
C TRP A 10 3.57 -7.80 -4.91
N VAL A 11 3.34 -8.79 -5.77
CA VAL A 11 2.06 -8.98 -6.45
C VAL A 11 0.93 -9.08 -5.43
N ILE A 12 1.09 -9.91 -4.39
CA ILE A 12 0.10 -10.07 -3.33
C ILE A 12 -0.07 -8.78 -2.53
N ALA A 13 1.02 -8.12 -2.13
CA ALA A 13 0.96 -6.89 -1.34
C ALA A 13 0.24 -5.75 -2.07
N PHE A 14 0.59 -5.49 -3.33
CA PHE A 14 -0.07 -4.46 -4.13
C PHE A 14 -1.53 -4.86 -4.47
N SER A 15 -1.80 -6.14 -4.73
CA SER A 15 -3.17 -6.60 -5.00
C SER A 15 -4.07 -6.51 -3.76
N ALA A 16 -3.54 -6.81 -2.58
CA ALA A 16 -4.26 -6.65 -1.31
C ALA A 16 -4.54 -5.17 -1.03
N LEU A 17 -3.55 -4.29 -1.24
CA LEU A 17 -3.73 -2.85 -1.10
C LEU A 17 -4.78 -2.31 -2.09
N PHE A 18 -4.76 -2.79 -3.34
CA PHE A 18 -5.77 -2.46 -4.33
C PHE A 18 -7.16 -2.92 -3.89
N ALA A 19 -7.30 -4.15 -3.41
CA ALA A 19 -8.58 -4.66 -2.90
C ALA A 19 -9.11 -3.82 -1.72
N LEU A 20 -8.24 -3.42 -0.79
CA LEU A 20 -8.60 -2.51 0.31
C LEU A 20 -9.03 -1.13 -0.20
N SER A 21 -8.44 -0.66 -1.30
CA SER A 21 -8.87 0.60 -1.93
C SER A 21 -10.23 0.51 -2.63
N ILE A 22 -10.76 -0.68 -2.93
CA ILE A 22 -12.12 -0.83 -3.48
C ILE A 22 -13.17 -0.42 -2.46
N ASP A 23 -12.91 -0.64 -1.17
CA ASP A 23 -13.81 -0.23 -0.09
C ASP A 23 -13.98 1.30 -0.04
N LEU A 24 -12.93 2.06 -0.41
CA LEU A 24 -13.04 3.52 -0.60
C LEU A 24 -14.03 3.93 -1.70
N TRP A 25 -14.30 3.07 -2.68
CA TRP A 25 -15.23 3.37 -3.77
C TRP A 25 -16.69 3.25 -3.33
N ALA A 26 -16.95 2.63 -2.17
CA ALA A 26 -18.25 2.60 -1.51
C ALA A 26 -18.37 3.79 -0.55
N TRP A 27 -18.45 5.01 -1.11
CA TRP A 27 -18.43 6.35 -0.47
C TRP A 27 -19.40 6.61 0.71
N ASP A 28 -20.04 5.60 1.28
CA ASP A 28 -21.05 5.69 2.35
C ASP A 28 -20.45 5.99 3.74
N TRP A 29 -19.14 6.19 3.86
CA TRP A 29 -18.44 6.39 5.14
C TRP A 29 -18.45 7.86 5.56
N THR A 30 -19.63 8.35 5.92
CA THR A 30 -19.84 9.74 6.35
C THR A 30 -19.63 9.96 7.84
N GLU A 31 -19.41 8.90 8.63
CA GLU A 31 -19.17 9.04 10.06
C GLU A 31 -17.91 9.86 10.34
N PRO A 32 -17.94 10.77 11.34
CA PRO A 32 -16.77 11.54 11.72
C PRO A 32 -15.76 10.65 12.46
N SER A 33 -14.50 10.74 12.05
CA SER A 33 -13.36 10.12 12.74
C SER A 33 -13.02 10.86 14.05
N LEU A 34 -12.09 10.30 14.82
CA LEU A 34 -11.55 10.87 16.06
C LEU A 34 -11.03 12.32 15.94
N PHE A 35 -10.69 12.77 14.73
CA PHE A 35 -10.18 14.12 14.46
C PHE A 35 -11.22 15.06 13.85
N GLY A 36 -12.49 14.65 13.79
CA GLY A 36 -13.58 15.43 13.19
C GLY A 36 -13.60 15.41 11.65
N LEU A 37 -12.64 14.72 11.02
CA LEU A 37 -12.63 14.49 9.57
C LEU A 37 -13.47 13.24 9.23
N PRO A 38 -14.16 13.17 8.08
CA PRO A 38 -14.79 11.95 7.61
C PRO A 38 -13.82 10.76 7.59
N TYR A 39 -14.26 9.58 8.02
CA TYR A 39 -13.44 8.36 8.06
C TYR A 39 -12.77 8.04 6.73
N ILE A 40 -13.42 8.35 5.61
CA ILE A 40 -12.85 8.17 4.26
C ILE A 40 -11.53 8.92 4.06
N ILE A 41 -11.38 10.13 4.64
CA ILE A 41 -10.15 10.92 4.52
C ILE A 41 -9.02 10.23 5.28
N VAL A 42 -9.28 9.84 6.53
CA VAL A 42 -8.28 9.16 7.38
C VAL A 42 -7.87 7.82 6.76
N TYR A 43 -8.83 7.07 6.23
CA TYR A 43 -8.59 5.80 5.57
C TYR A 43 -7.79 5.96 4.27
N THR A 44 -8.08 7.00 3.48
CA THR A 44 -7.31 7.33 2.27
C THR A 44 -5.86 7.66 2.61
N VAL A 45 -5.62 8.54 3.59
CA VAL A 45 -4.26 8.92 4.02
C VAL A 45 -3.49 7.69 4.51
N PHE A 46 -4.15 6.80 5.27
CA PHE A 46 -3.53 5.55 5.70
C PHE A 46 -3.11 4.67 4.51
N LEU A 47 -4.00 4.46 3.54
CA LEU A 47 -3.70 3.67 2.35
C LEU A 47 -2.56 4.28 1.52
N GLU A 48 -2.50 5.61 1.40
CA GLU A 48 -1.39 6.31 0.73
C GLU A 48 -0.05 6.12 1.44
N ILE A 49 -0.03 6.21 2.78
CA ILE A 49 1.19 5.98 3.57
C ILE A 49 1.69 4.54 3.37
N VAL A 50 0.77 3.56 3.39
CA VAL A 50 1.10 2.15 3.14
C VAL A 50 1.62 1.95 1.71
N LEU A 51 0.95 2.56 0.71
CA LEU A 51 1.38 2.51 -0.68
C LEU A 51 2.80 3.06 -0.86
N PHE A 52 3.06 4.24 -0.28
CA PHE A 52 4.35 4.89 -0.34
C PHE A 52 5.44 4.04 0.32
N GLY A 53 5.16 3.47 1.49
CA GLY A 53 6.05 2.53 2.17
C GLY A 53 6.35 1.29 1.31
N LEU A 54 5.33 0.67 0.71
CA LEU A 54 5.50 -0.46 -0.18
C LEU A 54 6.35 -0.11 -1.41
N PHE A 55 6.17 1.09 -1.97
CA PHE A 55 6.95 1.55 -3.13
C PHE A 55 8.43 1.78 -2.78
N LEU A 56 8.71 2.38 -1.63
CA LEU A 56 10.08 2.53 -1.13
C LEU A 56 10.75 1.18 -0.88
N LEU A 57 10.04 0.23 -0.27
CA LEU A 57 10.58 -1.09 -0.01
C LEU A 57 10.76 -1.89 -1.31
N PHE A 58 9.83 -1.79 -2.25
CA PHE A 58 9.90 -2.46 -3.56
C PHE A 58 11.12 -1.97 -4.35
N SER A 59 11.29 -0.65 -4.45
CA SER A 59 12.43 -0.06 -5.14
C SER A 59 13.75 -0.50 -4.50
N ARG A 60 13.84 -0.50 -3.17
CA ARG A 60 15.04 -0.87 -2.44
C ARG A 60 15.40 -2.36 -2.52
N TYR A 61 14.44 -3.25 -2.31
CA TYR A 61 14.72 -4.68 -2.08
C TYR A 61 14.46 -5.58 -3.28
N TYR A 62 13.63 -5.16 -4.22
CA TYR A 62 13.31 -5.96 -5.42
C TYR A 62 13.92 -5.36 -6.69
N TRP A 63 13.88 -4.03 -6.84
CA TRP A 63 14.29 -3.39 -8.09
C TRP A 63 15.80 -3.09 -8.18
N ILE A 64 16.45 -2.70 -7.08
CA ILE A 64 17.87 -2.29 -7.10
C ILE A 64 18.84 -3.48 -7.11
N GLU A 65 18.52 -4.60 -6.44
CA GLU A 65 19.42 -5.77 -6.38
C GLU A 65 19.63 -6.44 -7.74
N ASP A 66 18.67 -6.34 -8.68
CA ASP A 66 18.84 -6.89 -10.04
C ASP A 66 19.84 -6.08 -10.89
N LYS A 67 20.23 -4.87 -10.45
CA LYS A 67 21.16 -4.00 -11.18
C LYS A 67 22.62 -4.09 -10.73
N GLU A 68 22.90 -4.60 -9.53
CA GLU A 68 24.28 -4.70 -9.02
C GLU A 68 24.96 -6.04 -9.34
N VAL A 69 24.23 -7.02 -9.89
CA VAL A 69 24.75 -8.36 -10.23
C VAL A 69 25.01 -8.54 -11.73
N ARG A 70 24.96 -7.47 -12.53
CA ARG A 70 25.28 -7.53 -13.97
C ARG A 70 26.48 -6.69 -14.34
#